data_AF-A0A7Y5QHB3-F1
#
_entry.id   AF-A0A7Y5QHB3-F1
#
_cell.length_a   1.000
_cell.length_b   1.000
_cell.length_c   1.000
_cell.angle_alpha   90.00
_cell.angle_beta   90.00
_cell.angle_gamma   90.00
#
_symmetry.space_group_name_H-M   'P 1'
#
loop_
_entity.id
_entity.type
_entity.pdbx_description
1 polymer ?
#
loop_
_entity_poly.entity_id
_entity_poly.type
_entity_poly.pdbx_seq_one_letter_code
_entity_poly.pdbx_strand_id
1 'polypeptide(L)'
;MSVYEGQDPRPSRGILSGFVVVLLASILLVLGGVTFFYTQCTSDFWRDDWLYPNAEGVSETSQFLSTQQRVFFTTDSAEVIEAWYRRRAAELTRAAVVSGDFSADYSPPPYRLIADAERGGTRIVFTRSCPAW
;
A
#
# COMPACT_ATOMS: atom_id res chain seq x y z
N MET A 1 28.62 -70.65 0.84
CA MET A 1 27.17 -70.39 0.82
C MET A 1 26.91 -69.16 1.66
N SER A 2 26.36 -68.11 1.04
CA SER A 2 25.88 -66.82 1.58
C SER A 2 26.86 -65.89 2.30
N VAL A 3 27.44 -64.97 1.52
CA VAL A 3 27.97 -63.68 1.98
C VAL A 3 26.76 -62.79 2.29
N TYR A 4 26.60 -62.36 3.54
CA TYR A 4 25.64 -61.29 3.87
C TYR A 4 26.30 -59.97 3.50
N GLU A 5 25.85 -59.44 2.37
CA GLU A 5 26.26 -58.17 1.80
C GLU A 5 25.79 -57.03 2.70
N GLY A 6 26.75 -56.24 3.18
CA GLY A 6 26.52 -55.08 4.02
C GLY A 6 25.61 -54.10 3.29
N GLN A 7 24.48 -53.79 3.90
CA GLN A 7 23.59 -52.74 3.45
C GLN A 7 24.25 -51.40 3.80
N ASP A 8 25.08 -50.87 2.89
CA ASP A 8 25.62 -49.52 3.00
C ASP A 8 24.45 -48.51 3.02
N PRO A 9 24.32 -47.67 4.07
CA PRO A 9 23.36 -46.58 4.05
C PRO A 9 23.85 -45.55 3.05
N ARG A 10 23.33 -45.61 1.81
CA ARG A 10 23.64 -44.61 0.79
C ARG A 10 23.34 -43.20 1.34
N PRO A 11 24.26 -42.25 1.17
CA PRO A 11 24.25 -41.01 1.92
C PRO A 11 23.09 -40.12 1.49
N SER A 12 22.40 -39.58 2.50
CA SER A 12 21.30 -38.60 2.52
C SER A 12 21.61 -37.24 1.85
N ARG A 13 22.58 -37.19 0.91
CA ARG A 13 22.99 -35.99 0.17
C ARG A 13 21.88 -35.41 -0.72
N GLY A 14 21.00 -36.25 -1.26
CA GLY A 14 19.86 -35.79 -2.06
C GLY A 14 18.82 -34.99 -1.26
N ILE A 15 18.54 -35.43 -0.03
CA ILE A 15 17.49 -34.85 0.83
C ILE A 15 17.92 -33.50 1.41
N LEU A 16 19.19 -33.40 1.85
CA LEU A 16 19.75 -32.13 2.36
C LEU A 16 19.80 -31.05 1.27
N SER A 17 20.12 -31.40 0.03
CA SER A 17 20.13 -30.43 -1.07
C SER A 17 18.72 -29.95 -1.43
N GLY A 18 17.73 -30.85 -1.45
CA GLY A 18 16.33 -30.50 -1.70
C GLY A 18 15.76 -29.58 -0.62
N PHE A 19 16.11 -29.82 0.64
CA PHE A 19 15.68 -28.96 1.75
C PHE A 19 16.24 -27.54 1.64
N VAL A 20 17.53 -27.40 1.31
CA VAL A 20 18.16 -26.07 1.13
C VAL A 20 17.51 -25.31 -0.03
N VAL A 21 17.22 -25.99 -1.15
CA VAL A 21 16.54 -25.37 -2.30
C VAL A 21 15.12 -24.93 -1.95
N VAL A 22 14.34 -25.77 -1.26
CA VAL A 22 12.99 -25.42 -0.82
C VAL A 22 13.01 -24.27 0.19
N LEU A 23 13.97 -24.26 1.11
CA LEU A 23 14.11 -23.20 2.11
C LEU A 23 14.48 -21.86 1.44
N LEU A 24 15.42 -21.86 0.49
CA LEU A 24 15.76 -20.68 -0.30
C LEU A 24 14.56 -20.18 -1.13
N ALA A 25 13.85 -21.09 -1.81
CA ALA A 25 12.65 -20.73 -2.57
C ALA A 25 11.57 -20.11 -1.68
N SER A 26 11.39 -20.64 -0.48
CA SER A 26 10.43 -20.12 0.51
C SER A 26 10.84 -18.72 0.99
N ILE A 27 12.12 -18.51 1.31
CA ILE A 27 12.64 -17.20 1.70
C ILE A 27 12.45 -16.18 0.58
N LEU A 28 12.77 -16.55 -0.67
CA LEU A 28 12.60 -15.67 -1.82
C LEU A 28 11.13 -15.34 -2.09
N LEU A 29 10.22 -16.31 -1.93
CA LEU A 29 8.78 -16.07 -2.05
C LEU A 29 8.27 -15.11 -0.96
N VAL A 30 8.71 -15.29 0.28
CA VAL A 30 8.34 -14.38 1.38
C VAL A 30 8.88 -12.97 1.12
N LEU A 31 10.17 -12.84 0.79
CA LEU A 31 10.79 -11.53 0.49
C LEU A 31 10.16 -10.84 -0.71
N GLY A 32 9.86 -11.59 -1.78
CA GLY A 32 9.18 -11.09 -2.97
C GLY A 32 7.77 -10.61 -2.64
N GLY A 33 7.01 -11.40 -1.86
CA GLY A 33 5.70 -11.01 -1.36
C GLY A 33 5.75 -9.74 -0.53
N VAL A 34 6.66 -9.66 0.44
CA VAL A 34 6.83 -8.47 1.30
C VAL A 34 7.13 -7.23 0.47
N THR A 35 8.05 -7.33 -0.50
CA THR A 35 8.43 -6.19 -1.36
C THR A 35 7.26 -5.77 -2.25
N PHE A 36 6.51 -6.72 -2.82
CA PHE A 36 5.33 -6.43 -3.61
C PHE A 36 4.24 -5.71 -2.79
N PHE A 37 3.90 -6.19 -1.60
CA PHE A 37 2.90 -5.54 -0.76
C PHE A 37 3.35 -4.17 -0.25
N TYR A 38 4.64 -4.02 0.08
CA TYR A 38 5.19 -2.73 0.49
C TYR A 38 5.11 -1.69 -0.63
N THR A 39 5.55 -2.06 -1.84
CA THR A 39 5.54 -1.17 -3.01
C THR A 39 4.12 -0.81 -3.45
N GLN A 40 3.19 -1.77 -3.47
CA GLN A 40 1.78 -1.50 -3.76
C GLN A 40 1.16 -0.55 -2.74
N CYS A 41 1.47 -0.72 -1.45
CA CYS A 41 0.89 0.15 -0.42
C CYS A 41 1.39 1.59 -0.52
N THR A 42 2.69 1.77 -0.79
CA THR A 42 3.25 3.11 -0.98
C THR A 42 2.74 3.72 -2.29
N SER A 43 2.89 3.05 -3.43
CA SER A 43 2.56 3.64 -4.74
C SER A 43 1.09 4.07 -4.88
N ASP A 44 0.15 3.27 -4.38
CA ASP A 44 -1.27 3.59 -4.49
C ASP A 44 -1.70 4.72 -3.55
N PHE A 45 -0.96 4.94 -2.45
CA PHE A 45 -1.24 6.03 -1.52
C PHE A 45 -0.87 7.40 -2.11
N TRP A 46 -0.03 7.42 -3.15
CA TRP A 46 0.46 8.61 -3.84
C TRP A 46 -0.30 8.94 -5.14
N ARG A 47 -1.60 8.64 -5.24
CA ARG A 47 -2.37 9.10 -6.40
C ARG A 47 -2.56 10.63 -6.35
N ASP A 48 -1.66 11.35 -7.03
CA ASP A 48 -1.65 12.80 -7.18
C ASP A 48 -3.01 13.37 -7.63
N ASP A 49 -3.81 12.56 -8.32
CA ASP A 49 -5.17 12.89 -8.77
C ASP A 49 -6.14 13.30 -7.65
N TRP A 50 -5.84 12.92 -6.40
CA TRP A 50 -6.66 13.17 -5.23
C TRP A 50 -6.10 14.23 -4.28
N LEU A 51 -4.98 14.87 -4.64
CA LEU A 51 -4.46 15.97 -3.83
C LEU A 51 -5.30 17.23 -4.05
N TYR A 52 -5.81 17.81 -2.96
CA TYR A 52 -6.49 19.09 -3.03
C TYR A 52 -5.51 20.19 -3.49
N PRO A 53 -5.79 20.96 -4.56
CA PRO A 53 -4.80 21.81 -5.22
C PRO A 53 -4.20 22.91 -4.32
N ASN A 54 -4.99 23.44 -3.38
CA ASN A 54 -4.56 24.50 -2.48
C ASN A 54 -4.05 23.96 -1.13
N ALA A 55 -3.71 22.67 -1.06
CA ALA A 55 -3.22 22.05 0.16
C ALA A 55 -1.69 21.98 0.18
N GLU A 56 -1.11 22.42 1.28
CA GLU A 56 0.31 22.35 1.55
C GLU A 56 0.62 21.14 2.43
N GLY A 57 1.69 20.40 2.13
CA GLY A 57 2.13 19.28 2.95
C GLY A 57 2.66 19.77 4.30
N VAL A 58 2.03 19.37 5.40
CA VAL A 58 2.43 19.78 6.77
C VAL A 58 3.20 18.69 7.47
N SER A 59 2.77 17.43 7.31
CA SER A 59 3.43 16.31 7.97
C SER A 59 3.18 15.01 7.22
N GLU A 60 4.20 14.18 7.19
CA GLU A 60 4.14 12.78 6.79
C GLU A 60 4.66 11.96 7.97
N THR A 61 3.82 11.08 8.50
CA THR A 61 4.17 10.23 9.62
C THR A 61 3.86 8.78 9.27
N SER A 62 4.88 7.94 9.29
CA SER A 62 4.72 6.49 9.37
C SER A 62 4.58 6.11 10.85
N GLN A 63 3.36 5.78 11.30
CA GLN A 63 3.17 5.30 12.66
C GLN A 63 3.44 3.78 12.77
N PHE A 64 3.88 3.39 13.96
CA PHE A 64 4.06 2.01 14.42
C PHE A 64 2.77 1.20 14.15
N LEU A 65 2.91 -0.07 13.73
CA LEU A 65 1.84 -0.90 13.13
C LEU A 65 1.42 -0.46 11.71
N SER A 66 2.40 -0.05 10.91
CA SER A 66 2.28 0.10 9.45
C SER A 66 1.17 1.03 8.95
N THR A 67 0.70 1.95 9.79
CA THR A 67 -0.24 2.99 9.36
C THR A 67 0.54 4.19 8.84
N GLN A 68 0.37 4.49 7.56
CA GLN A 68 0.88 5.72 6.96
C GLN A 68 -0.18 6.80 7.08
N GLN A 69 0.23 7.95 7.63
CA GLN A 69 -0.60 9.12 7.77
C GLN A 69 0.07 10.32 7.11
N ARG A 70 -0.68 11.05 6.27
CA ARG A 70 -0.24 12.31 5.70
C ARG A 70 -1.25 13.39 5.99
N VAL A 71 -0.72 14.55 6.36
CA VAL A 71 -1.50 15.71 6.77
C VAL A 71 -1.14 16.86 5.85
N PHE A 72 -2.14 17.34 5.14
CA PHE A 72 -2.07 18.56 4.37
C PHE A 72 -2.88 19.65 5.06
N PHE A 73 -2.54 20.91 4.80
CA PHE A 73 -3.24 22.07 5.32
C PHE A 73 -3.65 22.99 4.20
N THR A 74 -4.83 23.58 4.32
CA THR A 74 -5.29 24.65 3.45
C THR A 74 -6.08 25.66 4.27
N THR A 75 -6.12 26.91 3.82
CA THR A 75 -6.95 27.97 4.42
C THR A 75 -8.42 27.85 4.03
N ASP A 76 -8.74 26.98 3.07
CA ASP A 76 -10.11 26.72 2.65
C ASP A 76 -10.91 25.98 3.75
N SER A 77 -12.23 26.20 3.75
CA SER A 77 -13.12 25.52 4.69
C SER A 77 -13.37 24.06 4.30
N ALA A 78 -13.76 23.25 5.27
CA ALA A 78 -14.06 21.82 5.05
C ALA A 78 -15.13 21.63 3.96
N GLU A 79 -16.12 22.53 3.88
CA GLU A 79 -17.20 22.46 2.90
C GLU A 79 -16.69 22.68 1.47
N VAL A 80 -15.74 23.62 1.28
CA VAL A 80 -15.13 23.89 -0.03
C VAL A 80 -14.34 22.68 -0.51
N ILE A 81 -13.55 22.10 0.39
CA ILE A 81 -12.73 20.91 0.13
C ILE A 81 -13.62 19.72 -0.22
N GLU A 82 -14.69 19.50 0.54
CA GLU A 82 -15.58 18.38 0.30
C GLU A 82 -16.37 18.53 -1.00
N ALA A 83 -16.79 19.75 -1.34
CA ALA A 83 -17.38 20.04 -2.64
C ALA A 83 -16.41 19.77 -3.79
N TRP A 84 -15.11 20.03 -3.61
CA TRP A 84 -14.09 19.70 -4.59
C TRP A 84 -13.95 18.19 -4.79
N TYR A 85 -13.81 17.40 -3.71
CA TYR A 85 -13.72 15.93 -3.81
C TYR A 85 -14.93 15.31 -4.52
N ARG A 86 -16.14 15.79 -4.20
CA ARG A 86 -17.37 15.34 -4.87
C ARG A 86 -17.36 15.65 -6.38
N ARG A 87 -16.92 16.84 -6.77
CA ARG A 87 -16.80 17.20 -8.19
C ARG A 87 -15.75 16.36 -8.90
N ARG A 88 -14.58 16.18 -8.30
CA ARG A 88 -13.47 15.39 -8.85
C ARG A 88 -13.87 13.93 -9.07
N ALA A 89 -14.54 13.32 -8.10
CA ALA A 89 -15.05 11.95 -8.24
C ALA A 89 -16.07 11.83 -9.38
N ALA A 90 -16.96 12.81 -9.54
CA ALA A 90 -17.92 12.83 -10.64
C ALA A 90 -17.24 13.01 -12.00
N GLU A 91 -16.20 13.85 -12.09
CA GLU A 91 -15.40 14.05 -13.31
C GLU A 91 -14.70 12.76 -13.74
N LEU A 92 -14.01 12.10 -12.81
CA LEU A 92 -13.32 10.85 -13.07
C LEU A 92 -14.28 9.72 -13.45
N THR A 93 -15.42 9.62 -12.77
CA THR A 93 -16.47 8.65 -13.11
C THR A 93 -17.04 8.91 -14.50
N ARG A 94 -17.28 10.17 -14.88
CA ARG A 94 -17.73 10.51 -16.24
C ARG A 94 -16.68 10.14 -17.28
N ALA A 95 -15.41 10.42 -17.01
CA ALA A 95 -14.32 10.06 -17.91
C ALA A 95 -14.26 8.54 -18.14
N ALA A 96 -14.41 7.74 -17.08
CA ALA A 96 -14.49 6.28 -17.12
C ALA A 96 -15.64 5.77 -17.99
N VAL A 97 -16.83 6.36 -17.84
CA VAL A 97 -18.00 5.99 -18.65
C VAL A 97 -17.78 6.32 -20.13
N VAL A 98 -17.15 7.46 -20.43
CA VAL A 98 -16.87 7.88 -21.82
C VAL A 98 -15.77 7.03 -22.45
N SER A 99 -14.72 6.68 -21.71
CA SER A 99 -13.63 5.84 -22.20
C SER A 99 -14.00 4.36 -22.26
N GLY A 100 -15.00 3.93 -21.49
CA GLY A 100 -15.32 2.52 -21.26
C GLY A 100 -14.29 1.80 -20.37
N ASP A 101 -13.37 2.54 -19.75
CA ASP A 101 -12.36 2.00 -18.85
C ASP A 101 -12.85 2.09 -17.40
N PHE A 102 -13.12 0.92 -16.81
CA PHE A 102 -13.50 0.78 -15.40
C PHE A 102 -12.42 0.04 -14.60
N SER A 103 -11.20 -0.08 -15.13
CA SER A 103 -10.11 -0.81 -14.49
C SER A 103 -9.51 -0.07 -13.29
N ALA A 104 -9.68 1.25 -13.21
CA ALA A 104 -9.19 2.06 -12.12
C ALA A 104 -10.27 2.35 -11.06
N ASP A 105 -9.86 2.38 -9.79
CA ASP A 105 -10.70 2.96 -8.73
C ASP A 105 -10.72 4.48 -8.87
N TYR A 106 -11.92 5.04 -9.08
CA TYR A 106 -12.16 6.48 -9.22
C TYR A 106 -12.74 7.10 -7.94
N SER A 107 -12.65 6.38 -6.83
CA SER A 107 -13.05 6.87 -5.51
C SER A 107 -11.89 7.62 -4.84
N PRO A 108 -12.16 8.69 -4.08
CA PRO A 108 -11.13 9.31 -3.27
C PRO A 108 -10.62 8.32 -2.22
N PRO A 109 -9.31 8.31 -1.92
CA PRO A 109 -8.80 7.53 -0.81
C PRO A 109 -9.44 8.02 0.50
N PRO A 110 -9.52 7.17 1.53
CA PRO A 110 -10.11 7.57 2.81
C PRO A 110 -9.38 8.78 3.39
N TYR A 111 -10.12 9.88 3.53
CA TYR A 111 -9.65 11.14 4.08
C TYR A 111 -10.53 11.61 5.23
N ARG A 112 -9.95 12.44 6.10
CA ARG A 112 -10.66 13.14 7.18
C ARG A 112 -10.33 14.61 7.12
N LEU A 113 -11.35 15.45 7.25
CA LEU A 113 -11.21 16.90 7.36
C LEU A 113 -11.25 17.28 8.84
N ILE A 114 -10.27 18.05 9.28
CA ILE A 114 -10.16 18.51 10.67
C ILE A 114 -9.99 20.03 10.64
N ALA A 115 -10.92 20.76 11.24
CA ALA A 115 -10.77 22.20 11.39
C ALA A 115 -9.52 22.52 12.21
N ASP A 116 -8.68 23.42 11.71
CA ASP A 116 -7.45 23.87 12.34
C ASP A 116 -7.64 25.28 12.90
N ALA A 117 -8.06 25.36 14.16
CA ALA A 117 -8.30 26.62 14.83
C ALA A 117 -7.01 27.45 15.04
N GLU A 118 -5.84 26.79 15.13
CA GLU A 118 -4.56 27.47 15.36
C GLU A 118 -4.06 28.18 14.10
N ARG A 119 -4.24 27.55 12.93
CA ARG A 119 -3.80 28.09 11.64
C ARG A 119 -4.92 28.78 10.84
N GLY A 120 -6.18 28.69 11.30
CA GLY A 120 -7.32 29.30 10.63
C GLY A 120 -7.63 28.65 9.28
N GLY A 121 -7.83 27.34 9.26
CA GLY A 121 -8.11 26.58 8.03
C GLY A 121 -8.56 25.15 8.30
N THR A 122 -8.27 24.25 7.36
CA THR A 122 -8.62 22.83 7.45
C THR A 122 -7.40 21.96 7.19
N ARG A 123 -7.19 20.94 8.04
CA ARG A 123 -6.27 19.85 7.79
C ARG A 123 -6.98 18.72 7.06
N ILE A 124 -6.35 18.23 6.00
CA ILE A 124 -6.77 17.05 5.24
C ILE A 124 -5.86 15.91 5.66
N VAL A 125 -6.42 14.91 6.32
CA VAL A 125 -5.68 13.76 6.85
C VAL A 125 -6.01 12.53 6.03
N PHE A 126 -5.00 12.00 5.33
CA PHE A 126 -5.08 10.71 4.68
C PHE A 126 -4.45 9.66 5.57
N THR A 127 -5.14 8.54 5.75
CA THR A 127 -4.65 7.40 6.54
C THR A 127 -4.81 6.12 5.75
N ARG A 128 -3.74 5.33 5.69
CA ARG A 128 -3.77 3.98 5.13
C ARG A 128 -3.04 3.02 6.04
N SER A 129 -3.69 1.91 6.38
CA SER A 129 -3.00 0.77 6.97
C SER A 129 -2.29 0.03 5.85
N CYS A 130 -0.97 0.17 5.80
CA CYS A 130 -0.13 -0.82 5.14
C CYS A 130 -0.01 -2.03 6.05
N PRO A 131 0.36 -3.19 5.53
CA PRO A 131 0.70 -4.29 6.39
C PRO A 131 2.08 -4.10 7.05
N ALA A 132 2.18 -4.45 8.33
CA ALA A 132 3.43 -4.51 9.08
C ALA A 132 3.81 -5.98 9.10
N TRP A 133 4.77 -6.37 8.28
CA TRP A 133 5.40 -7.67 8.37
C TRP A 133 6.91 -7.50 8.34
#